data_AF-A0A212CD21-F1
#
_entry.id   AF-A0A212CD21-F1
#
_cell.length_a   1.000
_cell.length_b   1.000
_cell.length_c   1.000
_cell.angle_alpha   90.00
_cell.angle_beta   90.00
_cell.angle_gamma   90.00
#
_symmetry.space_group_name_H-M   'P 1'
#
loop_
_entity.id
_entity.type
_entity.pdbx_description
1 polymer ?
#
loop_
_entity_poly.entity_id
_entity_poly.type
_entity_poly.pdbx_seq_one_letter_code
_entity_poly.pdbx_strand_id
1 'polypeptide(L)'
;MALSDADVQKQIKHMMAFIEQEANEKAEEIDAKDLLNEAKQRLSKVVKDATRYQVLLDGLVLQGLYQLLEPRMIVRCRKQDFPLVKIDQEAYLPEEIAGGVEIYNGDRKIKVSNTLESRLDLIAQQLTFSD
;
A
#
# COMPACT_ATOMS: atom_id res chain seq x y z
N MET A 1 26.46 42.08 26.46
CA MET A 1 25.32 41.68 27.30
C MET A 1 25.42 40.18 27.50
N ALA A 2 25.57 39.72 28.74
CA ALA A 2 25.51 38.28 29.03
C ALA A 2 24.05 37.82 28.88
N LEU A 3 23.82 36.66 28.26
CA LEU A 3 22.49 36.03 28.27
C LEU A 3 22.05 35.88 29.72
N SER A 4 20.81 36.22 30.03
CA SER A 4 20.28 36.02 31.37
C SER A 4 20.03 34.53 31.61
N ASP A 5 20.16 34.08 32.86
CA ASP A 5 19.87 32.70 33.24
C ASP A 5 18.43 32.29 32.84
N ALA A 6 17.49 33.25 32.87
CA ALA A 6 16.13 33.07 32.40
C ALA A 6 16.03 32.78 30.89
N ASP A 7 16.89 33.41 30.06
CA ASP A 7 16.94 33.14 28.62
C ASP A 7 17.49 31.75 28.32
N VAL A 8 18.50 31.33 29.10
CA VAL A 8 19.08 29.97 29.00
C VAL A 8 18.04 28.93 29.42
N GLN A 9 17.34 29.12 30.53
CA GLN A 9 16.25 28.24 30.97
C GLN A 9 15.12 28.16 29.95
N LYS A 10 14.75 29.29 29.34
CA LYS A 10 13.72 29.33 28.29
C LYS A 10 14.15 28.55 27.04
N GLN A 11 15.41 28.65 26.62
CA GLN A 11 15.93 27.87 25.50
C GLN A 11 15.99 26.37 25.81
N ILE A 12 16.42 25.98 27.01
CA ILE A 12 16.43 24.58 27.43
C ILE A 12 15.00 24.02 27.38
N LYS A 13 14.02 24.73 27.93
CA LYS A 13 12.62 24.30 27.90
C LYS A 13 12.07 24.14 26.49
N HIS A 14 12.39 25.07 25.59
CA HIS A 14 11.97 24.99 24.19
C HIS A 14 12.63 23.80 23.46
N MET A 15 13.91 23.57 23.70
CA MET A 15 14.63 22.42 23.12
C MET A 15 14.08 21.08 23.65
N MET A 16 13.75 21.00 24.94
CA MET A 16 13.12 19.80 25.52
C MET A 16 11.75 19.52 24.91
N ALA A 17 10.91 20.54 24.75
CA ALA A 17 9.59 20.39 24.11
C ALA A 17 9.71 19.91 22.66
N PHE A 18 10.69 20.41 21.92
CA PHE A 18 10.96 19.96 20.55
C PHE A 18 11.39 18.49 20.50
N ILE A 19 12.29 18.07 21.38
CA ILE A 19 12.75 16.67 21.45
C ILE A 19 11.58 15.73 21.82
N GLU A 20 10.75 16.14 22.78
CA GLU A 20 9.58 15.37 23.19
C GLU A 20 8.57 15.23 22.05
N GLN A 21 8.31 16.31 21.31
CA GLN A 21 7.47 16.27 20.12
C GLN A 21 8.05 15.36 19.04
N GLU A 22 9.33 15.50 18.70
CA GLU A 22 9.99 14.67 17.69
C GLU A 22 9.99 13.18 18.10
N ALA A 23 10.17 12.89 19.38
CA ALA A 23 10.10 11.52 19.89
C ALA A 23 8.69 10.93 19.77
N ASN A 24 7.64 11.72 20.06
CA ASN A 24 6.25 11.27 19.94
C ASN A 24 5.87 11.00 18.47
N GLU A 25 6.19 11.93 17.57
CA GLU A 25 5.94 11.78 16.13
C GLU A 25 6.64 10.53 15.56
N LYS A 26 7.88 10.26 15.99
CA LYS A 26 8.59 9.05 15.58
C LYS A 26 8.01 7.78 16.17
N ALA A 27 7.53 7.81 17.41
CA ALA A 27 6.87 6.64 18.02
C ALA A 27 5.60 6.27 17.24
N GLU A 28 4.77 7.27 16.91
CA GLU A 28 3.57 7.07 16.09
C GLU A 28 3.90 6.53 14.68
N GLU A 29 4.96 7.04 14.04
CA GLU A 29 5.40 6.54 12.73
C GLU A 29 5.85 5.07 12.79
N ILE A 30 6.57 4.67 13.85
CA ILE A 30 7.01 3.28 14.06
C ILE A 30 5.81 2.37 14.25
N ASP A 31 4.88 2.73 15.14
CA ASP A 31 3.69 1.94 15.42
C ASP A 31 2.83 1.75 14.15
N ALA A 32 2.67 2.81 13.34
CA ALA A 32 1.98 2.73 12.06
C ALA A 32 2.66 1.77 11.07
N LYS A 33 4.00 1.81 10.98
CA LYS A 33 4.78 0.89 10.13
C LYS A 33 4.65 -0.56 10.58
N ASP A 34 4.64 -0.81 11.89
CA ASP A 34 4.50 -2.15 12.44
C ASP A 34 3.11 -2.74 12.13
N LEU A 35 2.04 -1.95 12.31
CA LEU A 35 0.68 -2.34 11.91
C LEU A 35 0.58 -2.66 10.41
N LEU A 36 1.20 -1.84 9.55
CA LEU A 36 1.25 -2.09 8.12
C LEU A 36 1.99 -3.38 7.78
N ASN A 37 3.10 -3.65 8.45
CA ASN A 37 3.86 -4.88 8.26
C ASN A 37 3.05 -6.11 8.68
N GLU A 38 2.32 -6.03 9.80
CA GLU A 38 1.40 -7.10 10.20
C GLU A 38 0.29 -7.33 9.16
N ALA A 39 -0.31 -6.26 8.63
CA ALA A 39 -1.33 -6.36 7.59
C ALA A 39 -0.78 -7.04 6.33
N LYS A 40 0.43 -6.68 5.88
CA LYS A 40 1.14 -7.35 4.77
C LYS A 40 1.37 -8.83 5.05
N GLN A 41 1.77 -9.19 6.27
CA GLN A 41 1.91 -10.60 6.65
C GLN A 41 0.58 -11.37 6.59
N ARG A 42 -0.54 -10.73 6.98
CA ARG A 42 -1.87 -11.34 6.87
C ARG A 42 -2.28 -11.54 5.40
N LEU A 43 -2.00 -10.57 4.53
CA LEU A 43 -2.23 -10.71 3.08
C LEU A 43 -1.43 -11.88 2.51
N SER A 44 -0.17 -12.06 2.93
CA SER A 44 0.65 -13.20 2.51
C SER A 44 0.02 -14.55 2.87
N LYS A 45 -0.69 -14.65 4.02
CA LYS A 45 -1.42 -15.88 4.39
C LYS A 45 -2.59 -16.15 3.44
N VAL A 46 -3.29 -15.12 2.98
CA VAL A 46 -4.40 -15.26 2.02
C VAL A 46 -3.89 -15.71 0.66
N VAL A 47 -2.78 -15.14 0.19
CA VAL A 47 -2.17 -15.50 -1.11
C VAL A 47 -1.73 -16.96 -1.14
N LYS A 48 -1.29 -17.52 -0.01
CA LYS A 48 -0.92 -18.94 0.10
C LYS A 48 -2.11 -19.90 0.03
N ASP A 49 -3.33 -19.42 0.29
CA ASP A 49 -4.55 -20.21 0.16
C ASP A 49 -5.13 -20.04 -1.25
N ALA A 50 -4.85 -21.02 -2.12
CA ALA A 50 -5.23 -20.96 -3.53
C ALA A 50 -6.74 -20.76 -3.76
N THR A 51 -7.60 -21.34 -2.92
CA THR A 51 -9.06 -21.24 -3.11
C THR A 51 -9.55 -19.85 -2.79
N ARG A 52 -9.10 -19.30 -1.64
CA ARG A 52 -9.45 -17.94 -1.24
C ARG A 52 -8.85 -16.90 -2.16
N TYR A 53 -7.61 -17.12 -2.59
CA TYR A 53 -6.90 -16.22 -3.48
C TYR A 53 -7.51 -16.20 -4.89
N GLN A 54 -7.96 -17.34 -5.41
CA GLN A 54 -8.69 -17.39 -6.69
C GLN A 54 -9.96 -16.51 -6.65
N VAL A 55 -10.81 -16.70 -5.63
CA VAL A 55 -12.05 -15.91 -5.49
C VAL A 55 -11.75 -14.41 -5.38
N LEU A 56 -10.68 -14.07 -4.66
CA LEU A 56 -10.23 -12.68 -4.54
C LEU A 56 -9.76 -12.14 -5.90
N LEU A 57 -8.93 -12.88 -6.63
CA LEU A 57 -8.44 -12.50 -7.96
C LEU A 57 -9.58 -12.27 -8.94
N ASP A 58 -10.58 -13.15 -8.97
CA ASP A 58 -11.76 -13.00 -9.82
C ASP A 58 -12.48 -11.67 -9.54
N GLY A 59 -12.65 -11.33 -8.25
CA GLY A 59 -13.23 -10.05 -7.83
C GLY A 59 -12.36 -8.84 -8.20
N LEU A 60 -11.02 -8.95 -8.05
CA LEU A 60 -10.09 -7.89 -8.40
C LEU A 60 -10.07 -7.62 -9.91
N VAL A 61 -10.09 -8.68 -10.72
CA VAL A 61 -10.20 -8.55 -12.19
C VAL A 61 -11.52 -7.88 -12.53
N LEU A 62 -12.64 -8.40 -12.02
CA LEU A 62 -13.97 -7.87 -12.31
C LEU A 62 -14.09 -6.38 -11.96
N GLN A 63 -13.58 -5.95 -10.80
CA GLN A 63 -13.60 -4.53 -10.43
C GLN A 63 -12.81 -3.67 -11.42
N GLY A 64 -11.61 -4.11 -11.84
CA GLY A 64 -10.81 -3.35 -12.80
C GLY A 64 -11.47 -3.29 -14.19
N LEU A 65 -12.16 -4.36 -14.61
CA LEU A 65 -12.97 -4.38 -15.83
C LEU A 65 -14.09 -3.33 -15.79
N TYR A 66 -14.86 -3.28 -14.69
CA TYR A 66 -15.91 -2.28 -14.50
C TYR A 66 -15.39 -0.84 -14.35
N GLN A 67 -14.14 -0.65 -13.92
CA GLN A 67 -13.56 0.68 -13.77
C GLN A 67 -13.06 1.26 -15.09
N LEU A 68 -12.57 0.41 -16.01
CA LEU A 68 -12.06 0.83 -17.31
C LEU A 68 -13.16 0.91 -18.38
N LEU A 69 -14.14 -0.01 -18.36
CA LEU A 69 -15.23 -0.07 -19.34
C LEU A 69 -14.77 0.00 -20.80
N GLU A 70 -13.63 -0.62 -21.10
CA GLU A 70 -13.01 -0.59 -22.43
C GLU A 70 -13.19 -1.91 -23.18
N PRO A 71 -13.33 -1.87 -24.53
CA PRO A 71 -13.57 -3.06 -25.34
C PRO A 71 -12.35 -3.98 -25.45
N ARG A 72 -11.15 -3.46 -25.20
CA ARG A 72 -9.89 -4.21 -25.19
C ARG A 72 -9.11 -3.88 -23.94
N MET A 73 -8.73 -4.93 -23.23
CA MET A 73 -8.10 -4.81 -21.92
C MET A 73 -6.96 -5.82 -21.82
N ILE A 74 -5.91 -5.43 -21.12
CA ILE A 74 -4.69 -6.19 -20.93
C ILE A 74 -4.49 -6.37 -19.43
N VAL A 75 -4.55 -7.60 -18.94
CA VAL A 75 -4.42 -7.89 -17.50
C VAL A 75 -3.04 -8.46 -17.22
N ARG A 76 -2.28 -7.79 -16.36
CA ARG A 76 -0.99 -8.26 -15.87
C ARG A 76 -1.17 -8.87 -14.49
N CYS A 77 -0.64 -10.07 -14.31
CA CYS A 77 -0.59 -10.79 -13.04
C CYS A 77 0.83 -11.29 -12.80
N ARG A 78 1.10 -11.90 -11.65
CA ARG A 78 2.39 -12.59 -11.45
C ARG A 78 2.48 -13.87 -12.26
N LYS A 79 3.70 -14.26 -12.60
CA LYS A 79 3.97 -15.50 -13.34
C LYS A 79 3.40 -16.75 -12.68
N GLN A 80 3.44 -16.81 -11.35
CA GLN A 80 2.90 -17.94 -10.57
C GLN A 80 1.36 -17.95 -10.51
N ASP A 81 0.72 -16.79 -10.71
CA ASP A 81 -0.74 -16.62 -10.64
C ASP A 81 -1.40 -16.87 -12.01
N PHE A 82 -0.60 -17.07 -13.06
CA PHE A 82 -1.08 -17.30 -14.43
C PHE A 82 -2.08 -18.46 -14.58
N PRO A 83 -1.94 -19.61 -13.88
CA PRO A 83 -2.96 -20.67 -13.95
C PRO A 83 -4.32 -20.25 -13.39
N LEU A 84 -4.33 -19.26 -12.49
CA LEU A 84 -5.51 -18.71 -11.82
C LEU A 84 -6.15 -17.58 -12.64
N VAL A 85 -5.36 -16.88 -13.45
CA VAL A 85 -5.79 -15.72 -14.26
C VAL A 85 -5.50 -16.00 -15.73
N LYS A 86 -6.51 -16.44 -16.49
CA LYS A 86 -6.37 -16.72 -17.94
C LYS A 86 -6.34 -15.44 -18.81
N ILE A 87 -5.47 -14.48 -18.53
CA ILE A 87 -5.41 -13.23 -19.31
C ILE A 87 -3.96 -12.69 -19.36
N ASP A 88 -3.51 -12.37 -20.58
CA ASP A 88 -2.18 -11.89 -21.05
C ASP A 88 -0.93 -12.74 -20.73
N GLN A 89 -0.09 -12.99 -21.73
CA GLN A 89 1.11 -13.86 -21.66
C GLN A 89 2.43 -13.08 -21.73
N GLU A 90 2.38 -11.79 -22.05
CA GLU A 90 3.58 -11.06 -22.48
C GLU A 90 4.19 -10.16 -21.39
N ALA A 91 3.44 -9.81 -20.34
CA ALA A 91 3.91 -8.87 -19.32
C ALA A 91 3.42 -9.20 -17.90
N TYR A 92 4.29 -9.74 -17.07
CA TYR A 92 3.98 -10.13 -15.68
C TYR A 92 4.25 -9.00 -14.67
N LEU A 93 3.64 -9.09 -13.50
CA LEU A 93 3.97 -8.27 -12.33
C LEU A 93 5.30 -8.74 -11.69
N PRO A 94 6.06 -7.84 -11.05
CA PRO A 94 7.25 -8.20 -10.28
C PRO A 94 6.94 -9.19 -9.14
N GLU A 95 7.92 -10.01 -8.77
CA GLU A 95 7.78 -11.01 -7.69
C GLU A 95 7.72 -10.38 -6.29
N GLU A 96 8.12 -9.11 -6.14
CA GLU A 96 8.14 -8.38 -4.86
C GLU A 96 6.74 -8.00 -4.33
N ILE A 97 5.74 -7.95 -5.21
CA ILE A 97 4.33 -7.71 -4.87
C ILE A 97 3.79 -8.97 -4.19
N ALA A 98 2.77 -8.91 -3.31
CA ALA A 98 2.16 -10.08 -2.63
C ALA A 98 0.90 -10.62 -3.31
N GLY A 99 0.09 -9.80 -3.99
CA GLY A 99 -0.92 -10.36 -4.91
C GLY A 99 -1.60 -9.38 -5.85
N GLY A 100 -2.55 -9.90 -6.62
CA GLY A 100 -3.51 -9.11 -7.39
C GLY A 100 -3.16 -8.93 -8.87
N VAL A 101 -3.76 -7.91 -9.48
CA VAL A 101 -3.70 -7.68 -10.93
C VAL A 101 -3.53 -6.20 -11.25
N GLU A 102 -2.82 -5.89 -12.33
CA GLU A 102 -2.89 -4.57 -12.96
C GLU A 102 -3.62 -4.72 -14.29
N ILE A 103 -4.55 -3.82 -14.58
CA ILE A 103 -5.33 -3.87 -15.82
C ILE A 103 -5.07 -2.60 -16.61
N TYR A 104 -4.78 -2.77 -17.89
CA TYR A 104 -4.51 -1.70 -18.83
C TYR A 104 -5.59 -1.69 -19.91
N ASN A 105 -5.82 -0.52 -20.49
CA ASN A 105 -6.57 -0.45 -21.73
C ASN A 105 -5.74 -0.95 -22.94
N GLY A 106 -6.41 -1.15 -24.08
CA GLY A 106 -5.79 -1.70 -25.29
C GLY A 106 -4.57 -0.91 -25.78
N ASP A 107 -4.59 0.41 -25.59
CA ASP A 107 -3.48 1.31 -25.97
C ASP A 107 -2.41 1.46 -24.87
N ARG A 108 -2.56 0.77 -23.74
CA ARG A 108 -1.69 0.84 -22.54
C ARG A 108 -1.51 2.24 -21.93
N LYS A 109 -2.42 3.18 -22.25
CA LYS A 109 -2.41 4.56 -21.73
C LYS A 109 -3.09 4.69 -20.37
N ILE A 110 -4.14 3.91 -20.13
CA ILE A 110 -4.90 3.93 -18.88
C ILE A 110 -4.58 2.65 -18.11
N LYS A 111 -4.24 2.78 -16.83
CA LYS A 111 -3.90 1.68 -15.93
C LYS A 111 -4.75 1.75 -14.66
N VAL A 112 -5.33 0.62 -14.29
CA VAL A 112 -5.93 0.37 -12.99
C VAL A 112 -5.04 -0.62 -12.24
N SER A 113 -4.38 -0.15 -11.18
CA SER A 113 -3.64 -1.03 -10.27
C SER A 113 -4.59 -1.61 -9.25
N ASN A 114 -4.71 -2.93 -9.24
CA ASN A 114 -5.55 -3.66 -8.30
C ASN A 114 -4.77 -4.75 -7.56
N THR A 115 -3.55 -4.40 -7.17
CA THR A 115 -2.70 -5.23 -6.31
C THR A 115 -3.14 -5.13 -4.85
N LEU A 116 -2.78 -6.14 -4.06
CA LEU A 116 -3.11 -6.15 -2.64
C LEU A 116 -2.42 -5.01 -1.88
N GLU A 117 -1.18 -4.70 -2.28
CA GLU A 117 -0.38 -3.58 -1.79
C GLU A 117 -1.07 -2.25 -2.05
N SER A 118 -1.46 -1.97 -3.30
CA SER A 118 -2.10 -0.70 -3.64
C SER A 118 -3.39 -0.49 -2.84
N ARG A 119 -4.15 -1.56 -2.58
CA ARG A 119 -5.35 -1.47 -1.73
C ARG A 119 -5.03 -1.22 -0.27
N LEU A 120 -4.02 -1.92 0.27
CA LEU A 120 -3.61 -1.75 1.65
C LEU A 120 -3.13 -0.32 1.89
N ASP A 121 -2.30 0.20 0.99
CA ASP A 121 -1.77 1.57 1.10
C ASP A 121 -2.90 2.61 1.02
N LEU A 122 -3.89 2.43 0.13
CA LEU A 122 -5.06 3.31 0.04
C LEU A 122 -5.90 3.31 1.32
N ILE A 123 -6.18 2.13 1.88
CA ILE A 123 -6.96 2.00 3.12
C ILE A 123 -6.18 2.62 4.28
N ALA A 124 -4.87 2.36 4.36
CA ALA A 124 -4.02 2.92 5.39
C ALA A 124 -4.02 4.45 5.36
N GLN A 125 -3.87 5.04 4.18
CA GLN A 125 -3.95 6.49 3.99
C GLN A 125 -5.29 7.06 4.50
N GLN A 126 -6.41 6.44 4.11
CA GLN A 126 -7.74 6.90 4.55
C GLN A 126 -7.92 6.83 6.08
N LEU A 127 -7.36 5.82 6.73
CA LEU A 127 -7.41 5.69 8.19
C LEU A 127 -6.52 6.72 8.89
N THR A 128 -5.35 7.06 8.33
CA THR A 128 -4.46 8.09 8.89
C THR A 128 -4.96 9.53 8.70
N PHE A 129 -5.87 9.80 7.76
CA PHE A 129 -6.44 11.14 7.53
C PHE A 129 -7.83 11.34 8.17
N SER A 130 -8.28 10.42 9.03
CA SER A 130 -9.62 10.47 9.63
C SER A 130 -9.70 11.20 10.97
N ASP A 131 -8.65 11.90 11.40
CA ASP A 131 -8.61 12.77 12.59
C ASP A 131 -8.59 14.27 12.22
#